data_AF-A0A7S0F348-F1
#
_entry.id   AF-A0A7S0F348-F1
#
_cell.length_a   1.000
_cell.length_b   1.000
_cell.length_c   1.000
_cell.angle_alpha   90.00
_cell.angle_beta   90.00
_cell.angle_gamma   90.00
#
_symmetry.space_group_name_H-M   'P 1'
#
loop_
_entity.id
_entity.type
_entity.pdbx_description
1 polymer ?
#
loop_
_entity_poly.entity_id
_entity_poly.type
_entity_poly.pdbx_seq_one_letter_code
_entity_poly.pdbx_strand_id
1 'polypeptide(L)'
;MALASDVRTEALLLSSSLLLKTSPAASSCSIYNSYLRTAPSSASPSSQLLHKVHAVEQVRLRGRSRAPIHTPWMSSGGSTPAGYVEIDPSCSDAASVLSQRWMELVAAGRIASESNFEGRRLRYGLRMNSAGGIEEFVEDVENVGGGNMANCRSLYKEDGGVMIKLVSSRRLRPPAAFNRSQQRRVLPPHDSSCSLCFGPISLPLREKAAVVVLPTECEERRWDFHYNIAPIEARGHFLVVPDMGKEENCREQKLILTDCMDMAAMSKQLRGICLNFNSPNAGATQNHIHLHAWKQDYVYSVEQAGEREGEWDFGGVSVRELEYPAFCVRISNDKSSSHVGKVVHRILEAAGEDSELSWNVVFSNGNVYIFLRTSEVAQQSLPGFAFGCNQMMGFWNVDTEDQFELVDHKTASLALRETSVGSLRGRSVISRAREGFVGD
;
A
#
# COMPACT_ATOMS: atom_id res chain seq x y z
N MET A 1 4.44 23.55 67.25
CA MET A 1 3.78 23.48 65.92
C MET A 1 4.53 24.46 65.03
N ALA A 2 5.69 24.17 64.42
CA ALA A 2 6.09 23.06 63.53
C ALA A 2 5.30 23.14 62.21
N LEU A 3 5.86 23.32 61.00
CA LEU A 3 7.19 23.05 60.43
C LEU A 3 7.50 23.98 59.24
N ALA A 4 8.79 24.25 59.06
CA ALA A 4 9.42 24.69 57.82
C ALA A 4 9.90 23.47 57.01
N SER A 5 10.07 23.59 55.69
CA SER A 5 11.24 23.03 54.97
C SER A 5 11.23 23.37 53.47
N ASP A 6 12.24 24.15 53.06
CA ASP A 6 12.98 24.00 51.81
C ASP A 6 13.47 22.56 51.62
N VAL A 7 13.47 22.02 50.40
CA VAL A 7 14.53 21.11 49.91
C VAL A 7 14.71 21.23 48.39
N ARG A 8 15.98 21.35 48.00
CA ARG A 8 16.59 21.39 46.67
C ARG A 8 16.43 20.07 45.89
N THR A 9 16.37 20.17 44.56
CA THR A 9 16.46 19.02 43.65
C THR A 9 17.93 18.67 43.38
N GLU A 10 18.36 17.48 43.81
CA GLU A 10 19.65 16.87 43.46
C GLU A 10 19.57 16.10 42.14
N ALA A 11 20.63 16.23 41.34
CA ALA A 11 20.91 15.42 40.16
C ALA A 11 21.72 14.18 40.58
N LEU A 12 21.27 13.00 40.18
CA LEU A 12 21.99 11.74 40.39
C LEU A 12 22.76 11.34 39.12
N LEU A 13 24.06 11.60 39.15
CA LEU A 13 25.09 10.89 38.41
C LEU A 13 25.54 9.70 39.27
N LEU A 14 25.49 8.48 38.73
CA LEU A 14 26.17 7.33 39.33
C LEU A 14 27.27 6.85 38.38
N SER A 15 28.49 7.24 38.75
CA SER A 15 29.74 6.62 38.36
C SER A 15 30.04 5.44 39.29
N SER A 16 30.56 4.35 38.75
CA SER A 16 31.48 3.47 39.49
C SER A 16 32.47 2.84 38.52
N SER A 17 33.73 3.16 38.78
CA SER A 17 34.97 2.84 38.06
C SER A 17 35.64 1.57 38.60
N LEU A 18 36.74 1.18 37.92
CA LEU A 18 37.83 0.24 38.27
C LEU A 18 37.72 -1.11 37.53
N LEU A 19 38.74 -1.68 36.86
CA LEU A 19 40.19 -1.51 36.92
C LEU A 19 40.88 -2.03 35.64
N LEU A 20 42.03 -1.42 35.33
CA LEU A 20 43.09 -1.71 34.35
C LEU A 20 43.31 -3.19 33.92
N LYS A 21 43.65 -3.38 32.63
CA LYS A 21 44.96 -3.92 32.17
C LYS A 21 45.14 -3.84 30.64
N THR A 22 46.41 -3.85 30.27
CA THR A 22 47.11 -3.51 29.02
C THR A 22 46.97 -4.51 27.84
N SER A 23 47.09 -3.98 26.61
CA SER A 23 47.44 -4.56 25.27
C SER A 23 48.24 -5.88 25.18
N PRO A 24 48.49 -6.48 23.97
CA PRO A 24 47.93 -6.30 22.61
C PRO A 24 47.66 -7.62 21.81
N ALA A 25 47.25 -7.47 20.53
CA ALA A 25 47.54 -8.32 19.35
C ALA A 25 46.61 -9.50 18.93
N ALA A 26 46.21 -9.40 17.65
CA ALA A 26 46.25 -10.41 16.57
C ALA A 26 45.36 -11.68 16.56
N SER A 27 45.09 -12.10 15.31
CA SER A 27 44.55 -13.37 14.79
C SER A 27 43.02 -13.56 14.90
N SER A 28 42.24 -13.72 13.82
CA SER A 28 42.24 -14.72 12.72
C SER A 28 41.95 -16.16 13.19
N CYS A 29 40.72 -16.62 12.95
CA CYS A 29 40.29 -18.02 12.70
C CYS A 29 38.74 -17.97 12.56
N SER A 30 38.05 -18.39 11.51
CA SER A 30 38.13 -19.59 10.65
C SER A 30 38.03 -20.93 11.40
N ILE A 31 36.80 -21.45 11.46
CA ILE A 31 36.45 -22.87 11.67
C ILE A 31 35.19 -23.06 10.79
N TYR A 32 35.23 -23.59 9.57
CA TYR A 32 35.47 -24.98 9.13
C TYR A 32 34.62 -26.03 9.87
N ASN A 33 33.63 -26.59 9.17
CA ASN A 33 33.58 -28.04 9.04
C ASN A 33 32.93 -28.46 7.71
N SER A 34 33.83 -28.88 6.84
CA SER A 34 33.68 -29.75 5.69
C SER A 34 33.17 -31.14 6.08
N TYR A 35 32.39 -31.78 5.20
CA TYR A 35 32.63 -33.18 4.84
C TYR A 35 32.30 -33.41 3.37
N LEU A 36 33.35 -33.69 2.60
CA LEU A 36 33.33 -34.40 1.33
C LEU A 36 34.05 -35.73 1.56
N ARG A 37 33.55 -36.83 0.99
CA ARG A 37 34.39 -37.89 0.42
C ARG A 37 33.66 -38.61 -0.72
N THR A 38 34.41 -38.69 -1.82
CA THR A 38 34.30 -39.31 -3.16
C THR A 38 33.92 -40.81 -3.18
N ALA A 39 32.98 -41.29 -4.03
CA ALA A 39 33.06 -41.82 -5.42
C ALA A 39 33.56 -43.30 -5.53
N PRO A 40 33.33 -44.12 -6.61
CA PRO A 40 32.78 -43.83 -7.95
C PRO A 40 31.84 -44.91 -8.60
N SER A 41 31.44 -44.59 -9.85
CA SER A 41 30.98 -45.42 -11.00
C SER A 41 29.66 -46.22 -10.96
N SER A 42 28.69 -45.82 -11.79
CA SER A 42 28.37 -46.53 -13.05
C SER A 42 27.13 -45.94 -13.77
N ALA A 43 27.22 -45.95 -15.11
CA ALA A 43 26.15 -46.04 -16.11
C ALA A 43 25.00 -45.00 -16.14
N SER A 44 25.03 -44.21 -17.23
CA SER A 44 23.86 -43.58 -17.88
C SER A 44 22.75 -44.60 -18.18
N PRO A 45 21.45 -44.20 -18.23
CA PRO A 45 20.98 -43.51 -19.44
C PRO A 45 19.92 -42.41 -19.23
N SER A 46 20.07 -41.35 -20.03
CA SER A 46 19.02 -40.57 -20.70
C SER A 46 17.64 -40.40 -20.03
N SER A 47 17.38 -39.19 -19.51
CA SER A 47 16.04 -38.57 -19.59
C SER A 47 16.19 -37.09 -19.94
N GLN A 48 15.89 -36.76 -21.20
CA GLN A 48 15.58 -35.40 -21.61
C GLN A 48 14.20 -35.04 -21.05
N LEU A 49 14.17 -34.31 -19.93
CA LEU A 49 12.99 -33.58 -19.48
C LEU A 49 13.27 -32.08 -19.70
N LEU A 50 13.12 -31.68 -20.96
CA LEU A 50 12.94 -30.29 -21.36
C LEU A 50 11.59 -29.83 -20.79
N HIS A 51 11.60 -29.19 -19.63
CA HIS A 51 10.50 -28.33 -19.24
C HIS A 51 10.47 -27.15 -20.21
N LYS A 52 9.52 -27.21 -21.15
CA LYS A 52 9.10 -26.07 -21.96
C LYS A 52 8.58 -24.99 -21.01
N VAL A 53 9.39 -23.97 -20.77
CA VAL A 53 8.87 -22.66 -20.35
C VAL A 53 8.12 -22.12 -21.56
N HIS A 54 6.80 -22.25 -21.55
CA HIS A 54 5.96 -21.57 -22.52
C HIS A 54 6.10 -20.07 -22.28
N ALA A 55 6.66 -19.35 -23.26
CA ALA A 55 6.44 -17.92 -23.36
C ALA A 55 4.93 -17.70 -23.38
N VAL A 56 4.39 -17.15 -22.31
CA VAL A 56 2.99 -16.71 -22.25
C VAL A 56 2.90 -15.49 -23.15
N GLU A 57 2.56 -15.75 -24.41
CA GLU A 57 1.95 -14.79 -25.31
C GLU A 57 0.80 -14.14 -24.53
N GLN A 58 0.74 -12.80 -24.53
CA GLN A 58 -0.26 -12.02 -23.80
C GLN A 58 -1.62 -12.74 -23.82
N VAL A 59 -2.04 -13.27 -22.67
CA VAL A 59 -3.37 -13.83 -22.53
C VAL A 59 -4.34 -12.70 -22.79
N ARG A 60 -4.85 -12.63 -24.03
CA ARG A 60 -6.10 -11.96 -24.34
C ARG A 60 -7.13 -12.63 -23.44
N LEU A 61 -7.51 -11.94 -22.37
CA LEU A 61 -8.67 -12.25 -21.56
C LEU A 61 -9.87 -12.44 -22.52
N ARG A 62 -10.18 -13.70 -22.86
CA ARG A 62 -11.43 -14.07 -23.53
C ARG A 62 -12.56 -14.10 -22.50
N GLY A 63 -12.71 -13.01 -21.74
CA GLY A 63 -14.06 -12.54 -21.45
C GLY A 63 -14.59 -11.94 -22.75
N ARG A 64 -15.91 -11.94 -22.96
CA ARG A 64 -16.52 -11.19 -24.07
C ARG A 64 -16.17 -9.71 -23.93
N SER A 65 -15.02 -9.31 -24.47
CA SER A 65 -14.65 -7.94 -24.73
C SER A 65 -15.64 -7.47 -25.79
N ARG A 66 -16.71 -6.79 -25.33
CA ARG A 66 -17.31 -5.77 -26.17
C ARG A 66 -16.17 -4.85 -26.59
N ALA A 67 -16.05 -4.59 -27.88
CA ALA A 67 -15.13 -3.60 -28.41
C ALA A 67 -15.18 -2.35 -27.51
N PRO A 68 -14.05 -1.67 -27.25
CA PRO A 68 -14.08 -0.42 -26.52
C PRO A 68 -15.09 0.49 -27.23
N ILE A 69 -16.20 0.76 -26.54
CA ILE A 69 -17.12 1.79 -26.98
C ILE A 69 -16.27 3.04 -26.87
N HIS A 70 -15.90 3.62 -28.02
CA HIS A 70 -15.43 4.98 -28.09
C HIS A 70 -16.55 5.85 -27.51
N THR A 71 -16.50 6.10 -26.21
CA THR A 71 -17.28 7.18 -25.62
C THR A 71 -16.69 8.49 -26.16
N PRO A 72 -17.52 9.35 -26.77
CA PRO A 72 -17.08 10.66 -27.21
C PRO A 72 -16.46 11.41 -26.02
N TRP A 73 -15.37 12.14 -26.28
CA TRP A 73 -14.81 13.13 -25.38
C TRP A 73 -15.93 14.03 -24.84
N MET A 74 -16.27 13.89 -23.56
CA MET A 74 -17.15 14.82 -22.86
C MET A 74 -16.29 15.72 -21.99
N SER A 75 -16.15 16.97 -22.42
CA SER A 75 -15.46 18.03 -21.68
C SER A 75 -16.36 18.52 -20.55
N SER A 76 -16.23 17.96 -19.36
CA SER A 76 -16.86 18.50 -18.14
C SER A 76 -15.88 18.79 -17.00
N GLY A 77 -14.57 18.65 -17.20
CA GLY A 77 -13.54 19.11 -16.27
C GLY A 77 -12.97 20.46 -16.72
N GLY A 78 -13.29 21.55 -16.02
CA GLY A 78 -12.55 22.81 -16.18
C GLY A 78 -11.15 22.65 -15.59
N SER A 79 -10.11 22.74 -16.41
CA SER A 79 -8.74 22.82 -15.91
C SER A 79 -8.58 24.14 -15.14
N THR A 80 -8.18 24.07 -13.87
CA THR A 80 -7.89 25.29 -13.09
C THR A 80 -6.63 25.96 -13.65
N PRO A 81 -6.43 27.28 -13.43
CA PRO A 81 -5.17 27.95 -13.77
C PRO A 81 -3.93 27.28 -13.15
N ALA A 82 -4.13 26.51 -12.07
CA ALA A 82 -3.12 25.75 -11.36
C ALA A 82 -2.83 24.36 -11.95
N GLY A 83 -3.46 23.99 -13.07
CA GLY A 83 -3.16 22.78 -13.84
C GLY A 83 -3.81 21.49 -13.33
N TYR A 84 -4.50 21.49 -12.19
CA TYR A 84 -5.23 20.33 -11.67
C TYR A 84 -6.73 20.36 -12.02
N VAL A 85 -7.37 19.19 -11.91
CA VAL A 85 -8.82 19.05 -12.05
C VAL A 85 -9.50 19.06 -10.69
N GLU A 86 -10.52 19.89 -10.51
CA GLU A 86 -11.36 19.87 -9.31
C GLU A 86 -12.55 18.93 -9.53
N ILE A 87 -12.80 18.03 -8.58
CA ILE A 87 -13.89 17.05 -8.61
C ILE A 87 -14.89 17.44 -7.52
N ASP A 88 -16.00 18.03 -7.96
CA ASP A 88 -17.12 18.43 -7.12
C ASP A 88 -17.96 17.21 -6.69
N PRO A 89 -18.64 17.25 -5.52
CA PRO A 89 -19.60 16.23 -5.10
C PRO A 89 -20.66 15.82 -6.14
N SER A 90 -21.05 16.73 -7.04
CA SER A 90 -22.01 16.47 -8.10
C SER A 90 -21.42 15.73 -9.31
N CYS A 91 -20.11 15.47 -9.34
CA CYS A 91 -19.45 14.78 -10.44
C CYS A 91 -19.85 13.29 -10.47
N SER A 92 -20.74 12.92 -11.38
CA SER A 92 -21.27 11.55 -11.50
C SER A 92 -20.26 10.53 -12.06
N ASP A 93 -19.14 10.99 -12.65
CA ASP A 93 -18.14 10.14 -13.30
C ASP A 93 -16.70 10.55 -12.93
N ALA A 94 -16.48 10.80 -11.64
CA ALA A 94 -15.19 11.24 -11.12
C ALA A 94 -14.04 10.25 -11.42
N ALA A 95 -14.33 8.94 -11.50
CA ALA A 95 -13.34 7.93 -11.85
C ALA A 95 -12.83 8.09 -13.30
N SER A 96 -13.70 8.44 -14.25
CA SER A 96 -13.28 8.72 -15.63
C SER A 96 -12.48 10.01 -15.72
N VAL A 97 -12.86 11.05 -14.96
CA VAL A 97 -12.09 12.29 -14.86
C VAL A 97 -10.66 12.03 -14.37
N LEU A 98 -10.50 11.26 -13.29
CA LEU A 98 -9.18 10.86 -12.78
C LEU A 98 -8.40 10.00 -13.79
N SER A 99 -9.08 9.09 -14.48
CA SER A 99 -8.48 8.24 -15.51
C SER A 99 -7.96 9.08 -16.69
N GLN A 100 -8.74 10.06 -17.15
CA GLN A 100 -8.34 10.97 -18.21
C GLN A 100 -7.14 11.81 -17.80
N ARG A 101 -7.20 12.41 -16.61
CA ARG A 101 -6.12 13.20 -16.07
C ARG A 101 -4.82 12.41 -15.93
N TRP A 102 -4.91 11.13 -15.54
CA TRP A 102 -3.76 10.24 -15.53
C TRP A 102 -3.14 10.06 -16.91
N MET A 103 -3.95 9.82 -17.95
CA MET A 103 -3.46 9.69 -19.33
C MET A 103 -2.75 10.95 -19.80
N GLU A 104 -3.28 12.14 -19.47
CA GLU A 104 -2.63 13.41 -19.77
C GLU A 104 -1.26 13.54 -19.11
N LEU A 105 -1.15 13.18 -17.82
CA LEU A 105 0.12 13.19 -17.09
C LEU A 105 1.15 12.21 -17.69
N VAL A 106 0.70 11.02 -18.11
CA VAL A 106 1.56 10.03 -18.79
C VAL A 106 2.01 10.55 -20.16
N ALA A 107 1.09 11.10 -20.97
CA ALA A 107 1.40 11.66 -22.28
C ALA A 107 2.36 12.85 -22.20
N ALA A 108 2.26 13.67 -21.15
CA ALA A 108 3.18 14.76 -20.85
C ALA A 108 4.52 14.30 -20.24
N GLY A 109 4.72 13.00 -20.03
CA GLY A 109 5.96 12.45 -19.46
C GLY A 109 6.19 12.82 -17.98
N ARG A 110 5.12 13.18 -17.25
CA ARG A 110 5.18 13.57 -15.83
C ARG A 110 5.33 12.37 -14.89
N ILE A 111 4.90 11.19 -15.33
CA ILE A 111 4.98 9.95 -14.54
C ILE A 111 6.34 9.28 -14.79
N ALA A 112 7.42 9.95 -14.40
CA ALA A 112 8.78 9.45 -14.50
C ALA A 112 9.61 9.89 -13.30
N SER A 113 10.60 9.08 -12.95
CA SER A 113 11.60 9.35 -11.93
C SER A 113 12.97 8.91 -12.41
N GLU A 114 14.00 9.44 -11.76
CA GLU A 114 15.38 8.98 -11.94
C GLU A 114 15.88 8.30 -10.67
N SER A 115 16.83 7.39 -10.83
CA SER A 115 17.50 6.69 -9.72
C SER A 115 18.90 6.25 -10.14
N ASN A 116 19.78 6.07 -9.16
CA ASN A 116 21.08 5.45 -9.36
C ASN A 116 20.97 3.96 -8.99
N PHE A 117 21.18 3.08 -9.95
CA PHE A 117 21.08 1.64 -9.77
C PHE A 117 22.31 0.95 -10.38
N GLU A 118 23.03 0.16 -9.57
CA GLU A 118 24.25 -0.55 -9.98
C GLU A 118 25.29 0.36 -10.67
N GLY A 119 25.42 1.60 -10.18
CA GLY A 119 26.36 2.59 -10.71
C GLY A 119 25.89 3.31 -11.98
N ARG A 120 24.66 3.08 -12.44
CA ARG A 120 24.07 3.76 -13.61
C ARG A 120 22.95 4.70 -13.20
N ARG A 121 22.84 5.84 -13.87
CA ARG A 121 21.71 6.74 -13.74
C ARG A 121 20.59 6.31 -14.69
N LEU A 122 19.52 5.79 -14.12
CA LEU A 122 18.38 5.27 -14.87
C LEU A 122 17.18 6.20 -14.73
N ARG A 123 16.47 6.44 -15.83
CA ARG A 123 15.14 7.05 -15.85
C ARG A 123 14.10 5.96 -16.03
N TYR A 124 13.05 5.98 -15.23
CA TYR A 124 11.99 4.98 -15.29
C TYR A 124 10.62 5.61 -15.05
N GLY A 125 9.57 4.94 -15.54
CA GLY A 125 8.21 5.45 -15.36
C GLY A 125 7.21 4.85 -16.33
N LEU A 126 6.19 5.65 -16.65
CA LEU A 126 5.16 5.34 -17.64
C LEU A 126 5.24 6.31 -18.81
N ARG A 127 4.98 5.81 -20.02
CA ARG A 127 4.85 6.63 -21.23
C ARG A 127 3.75 6.09 -22.14
N MET A 128 3.35 6.92 -23.10
CA MET A 128 2.48 6.47 -24.19
C MET A 128 3.32 5.72 -25.24
N ASN A 129 2.85 4.56 -25.67
CA ASN A 129 3.42 3.82 -26.78
C ASN A 129 2.84 4.28 -28.14
N SER A 130 3.40 3.77 -29.25
CA SER A 130 2.97 4.15 -30.60
C SER A 130 1.52 3.75 -30.94
N ALA A 131 0.93 2.81 -30.20
CA ALA A 131 -0.46 2.40 -30.33
C ALA A 131 -1.43 3.20 -29.45
N GLY A 132 -0.93 4.22 -28.71
CA GLY A 132 -1.75 5.01 -27.78
C GLY A 132 -2.07 4.29 -26.47
N GLY A 133 -1.41 3.18 -26.16
CA GLY A 133 -1.46 2.51 -24.86
C GLY A 133 -0.41 3.05 -23.89
N ILE A 134 -0.57 2.76 -22.60
CA ILE A 134 0.44 3.07 -21.58
C ILE A 134 1.40 1.87 -21.45
N GLU A 135 2.70 2.15 -21.44
CA GLU A 135 3.75 1.16 -21.16
C GLU A 135 4.70 1.65 -20.06
N GLU A 136 5.29 0.69 -19.34
CA GLU A 136 6.43 0.96 -18.46
C GLU A 136 7.71 1.12 -19.29
N PHE A 137 8.61 2.01 -18.88
CA PHE A 137 9.91 2.18 -19.51
C PHE A 137 11.03 2.31 -18.49
N VAL A 138 12.24 1.89 -18.89
CA VAL A 138 13.50 2.13 -18.17
C VAL A 138 14.59 2.43 -19.20
N GLU A 139 15.25 3.57 -19.03
CA GLU A 139 16.24 4.11 -19.95
C GLU A 139 17.51 4.50 -19.18
N ASP A 140 18.66 4.20 -19.77
CA ASP A 140 19.94 4.71 -19.28
C ASP A 140 20.09 6.17 -19.74
N VAL A 141 20.22 7.08 -18.77
CA VAL A 141 20.29 8.53 -19.04
C VAL A 141 21.57 8.90 -19.79
N GLU A 142 22.64 8.12 -19.60
CA GLU A 142 23.95 8.39 -20.21
C GLU A 142 24.10 7.73 -21.59
N ASN A 143 23.34 6.67 -21.86
CA ASN A 143 23.36 5.92 -23.12
C ASN A 143 22.07 6.09 -23.91
N VAL A 144 21.71 7.34 -24.25
CA VAL A 144 20.53 7.67 -25.05
C VAL A 144 20.64 7.01 -26.44
N GLY A 145 19.98 5.87 -26.63
CA GLY A 145 20.03 5.07 -27.87
C GLY A 145 20.69 3.69 -27.73
N GLY A 146 21.35 3.40 -26.60
CA GLY A 146 21.69 2.04 -26.21
C GLY A 146 20.40 1.31 -25.85
N GLY A 147 20.11 0.20 -26.54
CA GLY A 147 18.80 -0.46 -26.53
C GLY A 147 18.12 -0.55 -25.17
N ASN A 148 16.78 -0.46 -25.20
CA ASN A 148 15.88 -0.61 -24.06
C ASN A 148 16.42 -1.68 -23.10
N MET A 149 16.68 -1.35 -21.83
CA MET A 149 17.16 -2.34 -20.88
C MET A 149 16.11 -3.44 -20.79
N ALA A 150 16.39 -4.58 -21.41
CA ALA A 150 15.44 -5.64 -21.75
C ALA A 150 14.75 -6.33 -20.55
N ASN A 151 14.98 -5.85 -19.32
CA ASN A 151 14.65 -6.55 -18.10
C ASN A 151 13.55 -5.87 -17.27
N CYS A 152 12.97 -4.76 -17.74
CA CYS A 152 11.78 -4.19 -17.10
C CYS A 152 10.51 -4.57 -17.87
N ARG A 153 9.79 -5.54 -17.32
CA ARG A 153 8.50 -6.04 -17.79
C ARG A 153 7.44 -6.01 -16.70
N SER A 154 6.19 -5.87 -17.14
CA SER A 154 5.00 -6.10 -16.32
C SER A 154 4.37 -7.42 -16.75
N LEU A 155 4.23 -8.35 -15.80
CA LEU A 155 3.58 -9.64 -16.04
C LEU A 155 2.41 -9.79 -15.10
N TYR A 156 1.42 -10.57 -15.54
CA TYR A 156 0.25 -10.92 -14.74
C TYR A 156 0.06 -12.43 -14.79
N LYS A 157 -0.28 -13.02 -13.65
CA LYS A 157 -0.85 -14.36 -13.58
C LYS A 157 -1.98 -14.36 -12.55
N GLU A 158 -2.92 -15.28 -12.74
CA GLU A 158 -3.99 -15.56 -11.79
C GLU A 158 -3.86 -17.01 -11.34
N ASP A 159 -3.94 -17.25 -10.04
CA ASP A 159 -3.92 -18.58 -9.46
C ASP A 159 -4.88 -18.66 -8.28
N GLY A 160 -5.83 -19.60 -8.29
CA GLY A 160 -6.83 -19.77 -7.23
C GLY A 160 -7.62 -18.50 -6.88
N GLY A 161 -7.88 -17.62 -7.87
CA GLY A 161 -8.56 -16.33 -7.66
C GLY A 161 -7.69 -15.24 -7.05
N VAL A 162 -6.40 -15.50 -6.82
CA VAL A 162 -5.40 -14.50 -6.42
C VAL A 162 -4.75 -13.93 -7.68
N MET A 163 -4.74 -12.60 -7.81
CA MET A 163 -4.03 -11.96 -8.91
C MET A 163 -2.60 -11.62 -8.48
N ILE A 164 -1.62 -11.92 -9.33
CA ILE A 164 -0.21 -11.66 -9.08
C ILE A 164 0.33 -10.84 -10.25
N LYS A 165 0.99 -9.73 -9.93
CA LYS A 165 1.53 -8.77 -10.88
C LYS A 165 3.01 -8.50 -10.60
N LEU A 166 3.85 -8.78 -11.58
CA LEU A 166 5.24 -8.32 -11.59
C LEU A 166 5.29 -6.87 -12.06
N VAL A 167 5.92 -6.00 -11.28
CA VAL A 167 6.24 -4.61 -11.66
C VAL A 167 7.74 -4.39 -11.42
N SER A 168 8.54 -4.90 -12.34
CA SER A 168 10.01 -4.93 -12.21
C SER A 168 10.66 -3.55 -12.07
N SER A 169 10.08 -2.52 -12.68
CA SER A 169 10.52 -1.12 -12.54
C SER A 169 10.53 -0.63 -11.08
N ARG A 170 9.77 -1.28 -10.19
CA ARG A 170 9.75 -0.93 -8.76
C ARG A 170 11.06 -1.16 -8.04
N ARG A 171 11.93 -2.05 -8.54
CA ARG A 171 13.27 -2.27 -7.98
C ARG A 171 14.16 -1.04 -8.07
N LEU A 172 13.83 -0.11 -8.96
CA LEU A 172 14.57 1.14 -9.18
C LEU A 172 14.17 2.24 -8.21
N ARG A 173 13.11 2.03 -7.42
CA ARG A 173 12.74 2.97 -6.36
C ARG A 173 13.90 3.12 -5.39
N PRO A 174 14.17 4.35 -4.89
CA PRO A 174 15.05 4.51 -3.75
C PRO A 174 14.66 3.49 -2.67
N PRO A 175 15.61 2.71 -2.14
CA PRO A 175 15.28 1.76 -1.10
C PRO A 175 14.59 2.53 0.02
N ALA A 176 13.48 1.98 0.53
CA ALA A 176 12.93 2.49 1.79
C ALA A 176 14.10 2.49 2.79
N ALA A 177 14.24 3.57 3.58
CA ALA A 177 15.41 3.82 4.43
C ALA A 177 15.61 2.80 5.59
N PHE A 178 15.01 1.61 5.49
CA PHE A 178 14.84 0.67 6.59
C PHE A 178 15.27 -0.74 6.19
N ASN A 179 15.86 -1.43 7.17
CA ASN A 179 16.32 -2.80 7.02
C ASN A 179 15.12 -3.75 6.98
N ARG A 180 14.92 -4.43 5.84
CA ARG A 180 13.83 -5.41 5.63
C ARG A 180 13.89 -6.62 6.57
N SER A 181 14.98 -6.78 7.34
CA SER A 181 15.13 -7.87 8.32
C SER A 181 14.34 -7.68 9.61
N GLN A 182 13.84 -6.47 9.91
CA GLN A 182 13.08 -6.22 11.14
C GLN A 182 11.60 -6.62 10.96
N GLN A 183 11.05 -7.32 11.97
CA GLN A 183 9.64 -7.73 11.99
C GLN A 183 8.66 -6.55 12.10
N ARG A 184 9.07 -5.43 12.70
CA ARG A 184 8.28 -4.20 12.78
C ARG A 184 9.07 -3.02 12.22
N ARG A 185 8.43 -2.27 11.32
CA ARG A 185 8.97 -1.01 10.84
C ARG A 185 8.62 0.09 11.82
N VAL A 186 9.64 0.60 12.50
CA VAL A 186 9.54 1.89 13.18
C VAL A 186 9.64 2.96 12.10
N LEU A 187 8.49 3.52 11.72
CA LEU A 187 8.50 4.68 10.84
C LEU A 187 9.12 5.87 11.57
N PRO A 188 9.85 6.75 10.86
CA PRO A 188 10.42 7.92 11.49
C PRO A 188 9.28 8.84 11.98
N PRO A 189 9.48 9.63 13.04
CA PRO A 189 8.50 10.61 13.48
C PRO A 189 8.07 11.54 12.35
N HIS A 190 6.82 12.03 12.39
CA HIS A 190 6.39 13.08 11.48
C HIS A 190 6.93 14.43 11.98
N ASP A 191 8.07 14.83 11.43
CA ASP A 191 8.74 16.10 11.76
C ASP A 191 9.33 16.75 10.49
N SER A 192 10.30 17.66 10.66
CA SER A 192 11.02 18.30 9.55
C SER A 192 11.76 17.34 8.61
N SER A 193 11.89 16.06 8.98
CA SER A 193 12.47 15.00 8.13
C SER A 193 11.43 14.27 7.27
N CYS A 194 10.14 14.60 7.41
CA CYS A 194 9.08 13.96 6.63
C CYS A 194 9.29 14.18 5.12
N SER A 195 9.58 13.10 4.39
CA SER A 195 9.88 13.18 2.96
C SER A 195 8.70 13.59 2.08
N LEU A 196 7.46 13.44 2.56
CA LEU A 196 6.26 13.92 1.87
C LEU A 196 6.01 15.42 2.10
N CYS A 197 6.53 16.00 3.18
CA CYS A 197 6.48 17.44 3.42
C CYS A 197 7.70 18.15 2.80
N PHE A 198 8.89 17.54 2.90
CA PHE A 198 10.17 18.16 2.57
C PHE A 198 11.04 17.27 1.66
N GLY A 199 11.98 17.89 0.95
CA GLY A 199 12.96 17.18 0.12
C GLY A 199 12.45 16.79 -1.28
N PRO A 200 13.18 15.91 -1.99
CA PRO A 200 12.98 15.65 -3.42
C PRO A 200 11.63 15.02 -3.77
N ILE A 201 11.00 14.35 -2.81
CA ILE A 201 9.68 13.73 -2.97
C ILE A 201 8.60 14.47 -2.15
N SER A 202 8.81 15.74 -1.83
CA SER A 202 7.78 16.58 -1.20
C SER A 202 6.52 16.66 -2.09
N LEU A 203 5.33 16.53 -1.50
CA LEU A 203 4.04 16.66 -2.18
C LEU A 203 3.69 18.13 -2.50
N PRO A 204 3.91 19.11 -1.60
CA PRO A 204 3.71 20.53 -1.93
C PRO A 204 4.47 21.04 -3.16
N LEU A 205 5.62 20.44 -3.48
CA LEU A 205 6.41 20.79 -4.67
C LEU A 205 5.97 20.07 -5.95
N ARG A 206 5.04 19.12 -5.84
CA ARG A 206 4.55 18.30 -6.95
C ARG A 206 3.20 18.80 -7.45
N GLU A 207 3.04 18.77 -8.77
CA GLU A 207 1.76 19.06 -9.42
C GLU A 207 0.66 18.14 -8.87
N LYS A 208 -0.47 18.73 -8.48
CA LYS A 208 -1.68 17.98 -8.13
C LYS A 208 -2.28 17.40 -9.40
N ALA A 209 -2.63 16.12 -9.39
CA ALA A 209 -3.43 15.53 -10.44
C ALA A 209 -4.87 16.05 -10.36
N ALA A 210 -5.46 15.98 -9.16
CA ALA A 210 -6.81 16.43 -8.89
C ALA A 210 -6.99 16.91 -7.45
N VAL A 211 -8.10 17.58 -7.20
CA VAL A 211 -8.60 17.92 -5.86
C VAL A 211 -10.03 17.42 -5.75
N VAL A 212 -10.34 16.64 -4.73
CA VAL A 212 -11.70 16.20 -4.43
C VAL A 212 -12.26 17.09 -3.33
N VAL A 213 -13.36 17.76 -3.64
CA VAL A 213 -14.13 18.57 -2.68
C VAL A 213 -15.24 17.70 -2.12
N LEU A 214 -15.39 17.68 -0.81
CA LEU A 214 -16.42 16.88 -0.13
C LEU A 214 -17.69 17.69 0.16
N PRO A 215 -18.86 17.03 0.27
CA PRO A 215 -20.11 17.70 0.61
C PRO A 215 -20.03 18.50 1.92
N THR A 216 -20.88 19.52 2.05
CA THR A 216 -20.92 20.47 3.17
C THR A 216 -21.13 19.83 4.55
N GLU A 217 -21.68 18.62 4.62
CA GLU A 217 -21.75 17.84 5.88
C GLU A 217 -20.36 17.58 6.50
N CYS A 218 -19.30 17.73 5.70
CA CYS A 218 -17.90 17.56 6.09
C CYS A 218 -17.09 18.88 5.98
N GLU A 219 -17.70 20.04 6.25
CA GLU A 219 -16.99 21.34 6.33
C GLU A 219 -16.09 21.66 5.11
N GLU A 220 -16.62 21.59 3.88
CA GLU A 220 -15.88 21.84 2.62
C GLU A 220 -14.42 21.29 2.62
N ARG A 221 -14.24 20.10 3.20
CA ARG A 221 -12.92 19.48 3.28
C ARG A 221 -12.46 19.05 1.90
N ARG A 222 -11.14 19.18 1.69
CA ARG A 222 -10.47 18.95 0.41
C ARG A 222 -9.39 17.88 0.57
N TRP A 223 -9.32 17.01 -0.43
CA TRP A 223 -8.29 15.98 -0.55
C TRP A 223 -7.55 16.14 -1.87
N ASP A 224 -6.23 16.24 -1.78
CA ASP A 224 -5.32 16.40 -2.90
C ASP A 224 -4.89 15.03 -3.43
N PHE A 225 -5.03 14.82 -4.73
CA PHE A 225 -4.55 13.64 -5.43
C PHE A 225 -3.23 13.99 -6.13
N HIS A 226 -2.14 13.37 -5.70
CA HIS A 226 -0.84 13.46 -6.36
C HIS A 226 -0.53 12.15 -7.07
N TYR A 227 0.12 12.19 -8.22
CA TYR A 227 0.56 10.94 -8.85
C TYR A 227 1.68 10.28 -8.03
N ASN A 228 1.64 8.95 -7.93
CA ASN A 228 2.74 8.19 -7.34
C ASN A 228 3.90 8.13 -8.33
N ILE A 229 5.08 8.63 -7.91
CA ILE A 229 6.30 8.68 -8.76
C ILE A 229 6.74 7.30 -9.24
N ALA A 230 6.35 6.26 -8.51
CA ALA A 230 6.52 4.90 -8.93
C ALA A 230 5.14 4.23 -8.79
N PRO A 231 4.34 4.21 -9.86
CA PRO A 231 3.02 3.61 -9.82
C PRO A 231 3.08 2.09 -9.68
N ILE A 232 1.95 1.50 -9.33
CA ILE A 232 1.72 0.05 -9.33
C ILE A 232 0.82 -0.23 -10.51
N GLU A 233 -0.30 0.49 -10.57
CA GLU A 233 -1.20 0.47 -11.70
C GLU A 233 -0.81 1.49 -12.75
N ALA A 234 -0.55 0.98 -13.96
CA ALA A 234 -0.24 1.78 -15.14
C ALA A 234 -1.41 2.69 -15.54
N ARG A 235 -2.64 2.33 -15.16
CA ARG A 235 -3.86 3.09 -15.47
C ARG A 235 -4.23 4.16 -14.45
N GLY A 236 -3.44 4.32 -13.40
CA GLY A 236 -3.69 5.30 -12.33
C GLY A 236 -3.23 4.80 -10.99
N HIS A 237 -2.24 5.45 -10.37
CA HIS A 237 -1.90 5.24 -8.97
C HIS A 237 -1.58 6.59 -8.34
N PHE A 238 -2.45 7.04 -7.45
CA PHE A 238 -2.36 8.30 -6.74
C PHE A 238 -2.01 8.09 -5.26
N LEU A 239 -1.33 9.08 -4.71
CA LEU A 239 -1.27 9.36 -3.28
C LEU A 239 -2.34 10.40 -2.98
N VAL A 240 -3.20 10.14 -2.00
CA VAL A 240 -4.31 11.01 -1.64
C VAL A 240 -4.06 11.52 -0.23
N VAL A 241 -3.97 12.84 -0.07
CA VAL A 241 -3.65 13.49 1.20
C VAL A 241 -4.69 14.56 1.52
N PRO A 242 -5.00 14.82 2.80
CA PRO A 242 -5.81 15.98 3.13
C PRO A 242 -5.07 17.26 2.73
N ASP A 243 -5.80 18.35 2.48
CA ASP A 243 -5.23 19.63 2.02
C ASP A 243 -4.03 20.08 2.86
N MET A 244 -2.83 19.91 2.28
CA MET A 244 -1.56 20.22 2.95
C MET A 244 -1.29 21.72 3.07
N GLY A 245 -2.17 22.58 2.52
CA GLY A 245 -2.16 24.01 2.80
C GLY A 245 -2.57 24.36 4.23
N LYS A 246 -3.17 23.41 4.96
CA LYS A 246 -3.53 23.54 6.36
C LYS A 246 -2.55 22.77 7.25
N GLU A 247 -2.03 23.42 8.29
CA GLU A 247 -0.99 22.84 9.17
C GLU A 247 -1.50 21.60 9.91
N GLU A 248 -2.76 21.58 10.33
CA GLU A 248 -3.38 20.44 11.02
C GLU A 248 -3.50 19.16 10.16
N ASN A 249 -3.38 19.31 8.83
CA ASN A 249 -3.36 18.20 7.89
C ASN A 249 -1.94 17.64 7.68
N CYS A 250 -0.90 18.37 8.11
CA CYS A 250 0.47 17.90 8.12
C CYS A 250 0.74 17.09 9.40
N ARG A 251 0.28 15.84 9.43
CA ARG A 251 0.37 14.96 10.61
C ARG A 251 0.76 13.53 10.26
N GLU A 252 1.02 12.75 11.31
CA GLU A 252 1.37 11.33 11.27
C GLU A 252 0.37 10.46 10.48
N GLN A 253 0.82 9.28 10.07
CA GLN A 253 0.02 8.27 9.36
C GLN A 253 -1.03 7.64 10.30
N LYS A 254 -2.08 8.40 10.61
CA LYS A 254 -3.18 8.01 11.50
C LYS A 254 -4.48 8.59 10.98
N LEU A 255 -5.54 7.78 10.92
CA LEU A 255 -6.88 8.26 10.59
C LEU A 255 -7.55 8.83 11.85
N ILE A 256 -8.12 10.03 11.72
CA ILE A 256 -9.04 10.61 12.71
C ILE A 256 -10.48 10.44 12.24
N LEU A 257 -11.45 10.75 13.12
CA LEU A 257 -12.87 10.55 12.84
C LEU A 257 -13.32 11.19 11.52
N THR A 258 -12.92 12.44 11.30
CA THR A 258 -13.28 13.17 10.08
C THR A 258 -12.65 12.56 8.83
N ASP A 259 -11.44 11.98 8.92
CA ASP A 259 -10.85 11.27 7.77
C ASP A 259 -11.67 10.03 7.40
N CYS A 260 -12.16 9.28 8.38
CA CYS A 260 -12.99 8.11 8.13
C CYS A 260 -14.32 8.49 7.45
N MET A 261 -14.92 9.61 7.85
CA MET A 261 -16.12 10.17 7.21
C MET A 261 -15.82 10.63 5.78
N ASP A 262 -14.72 11.34 5.59
CA ASP A 262 -14.25 11.82 4.30
C ASP A 262 -14.01 10.66 3.33
N MET A 263 -13.37 9.59 3.77
CA MET A 263 -13.13 8.39 2.96
C MET A 263 -14.44 7.67 2.59
N ALA A 264 -15.40 7.60 3.51
CA ALA A 264 -16.73 7.07 3.22
C ALA A 264 -17.49 7.92 2.19
N ALA A 265 -17.33 9.25 2.22
CA ALA A 265 -17.89 10.16 1.22
C ALA A 265 -17.18 10.05 -0.13
N MET A 266 -15.84 10.12 -0.14
CA MET A 266 -15.01 9.96 -1.34
C MET A 266 -15.31 8.66 -2.06
N SER A 267 -15.42 7.53 -1.35
CA SER A 267 -15.67 6.24 -1.99
C SER A 267 -17.05 6.13 -2.67
N LYS A 268 -18.04 6.93 -2.25
CA LYS A 268 -19.33 7.04 -2.94
C LYS A 268 -19.26 7.93 -4.18
N GLN A 269 -18.50 9.01 -4.11
CA GLN A 269 -18.30 9.96 -5.20
C GLN A 269 -17.38 9.38 -6.28
N LEU A 270 -16.33 8.67 -5.88
CA LEU A 270 -15.29 8.09 -6.74
C LEU A 270 -15.58 6.62 -7.05
N ARG A 271 -16.81 6.27 -7.47
CA ARG A 271 -17.17 4.87 -7.78
C ARG A 271 -16.21 4.29 -8.82
N GLY A 272 -15.67 3.10 -8.55
CA GLY A 272 -14.66 2.46 -9.41
C GLY A 272 -13.21 2.88 -9.12
N ILE A 273 -12.99 3.74 -8.13
CA ILE A 273 -11.68 3.97 -7.52
C ILE A 273 -11.61 3.22 -6.20
N CYS A 274 -10.53 2.45 -6.01
CA CYS A 274 -10.22 1.80 -4.74
C CYS A 274 -9.37 2.76 -3.89
N LEU A 275 -9.81 3.07 -2.66
CA LEU A 275 -9.06 3.90 -1.70
C LEU A 275 -8.51 3.02 -0.58
N ASN A 276 -7.22 3.16 -0.28
CA ASN A 276 -6.50 2.25 0.61
C ASN A 276 -5.68 3.02 1.64
N PHE A 277 -5.84 2.70 2.91
CA PHE A 277 -5.02 3.20 3.99
C PHE A 277 -4.21 2.07 4.64
N ASN A 278 -2.90 2.25 4.69
CA ASN A 278 -2.01 1.40 5.49
C ASN A 278 -1.68 2.15 6.79
N SER A 279 -2.01 1.59 7.94
CA SER A 279 -1.49 2.10 9.22
C SER A 279 0.00 1.74 9.40
N PRO A 280 0.70 2.37 10.36
CA PRO A 280 2.04 1.94 10.76
C PRO A 280 2.07 0.44 11.09
N ASN A 281 3.12 -0.27 10.64
CA ASN A 281 3.26 -1.73 10.72
C ASN A 281 2.25 -2.56 9.89
N ALA A 282 1.41 -1.94 9.06
CA ALA A 282 0.52 -2.60 8.10
C ALA A 282 0.90 -2.29 6.64
N GLY A 283 2.18 -2.14 6.35
CA GLY A 283 2.68 -1.86 4.99
C GLY A 283 2.82 -0.37 4.65
N ALA A 284 2.61 0.53 5.62
CA ALA A 284 2.93 1.95 5.45
C ALA A 284 4.44 2.14 5.28
N THR A 285 4.83 3.00 4.34
CA THR A 285 6.25 3.31 4.07
C THR A 285 6.65 4.73 4.48
N GLN A 286 5.68 5.57 4.84
CA GLN A 286 5.86 6.97 5.23
C GLN A 286 5.00 7.26 6.45
N ASN A 287 5.51 8.04 7.40
CA ASN A 287 4.74 8.52 8.55
C ASN A 287 4.16 9.91 8.27
N HIS A 288 3.29 10.00 7.27
CA HIS A 288 2.52 11.21 6.98
C HIS A 288 1.21 10.77 6.37
N ILE A 289 0.08 11.27 6.88
CA ILE A 289 -1.26 10.83 6.46
C ILE A 289 -1.42 10.83 4.93
N HIS A 290 -1.53 9.62 4.36
CA HIS A 290 -1.86 9.43 2.96
C HIS A 290 -2.64 8.13 2.74
N LEU A 291 -3.47 8.15 1.70
CA LEU A 291 -4.10 6.99 1.11
C LEU A 291 -3.41 6.67 -0.21
N HIS A 292 -3.62 5.45 -0.68
CA HIS A 292 -3.40 5.10 -2.07
C HIS A 292 -4.73 5.00 -2.80
N ALA A 293 -4.79 5.54 -4.01
CA ALA A 293 -5.94 5.42 -4.87
C ALA A 293 -5.56 4.91 -6.25
N TRP A 294 -6.37 4.03 -6.84
CA TRP A 294 -6.22 3.62 -8.22
C TRP A 294 -7.56 3.17 -8.78
N LYS A 295 -7.65 3.14 -10.11
CA LYS A 295 -8.80 2.58 -10.79
C LYS A 295 -8.89 1.09 -10.52
N GLN A 296 -10.03 0.64 -10.07
CA GLN A 296 -10.32 -0.76 -9.88
C GLN A 296 -10.85 -1.36 -11.18
N ASP A 297 -10.04 -2.17 -11.84
CA ASP A 297 -10.40 -2.83 -13.10
C ASP A 297 -10.76 -4.31 -12.92
N TYR A 298 -10.78 -4.79 -11.67
CA TYR A 298 -10.93 -6.19 -11.32
C TYR A 298 -11.64 -6.34 -9.98
N VAL A 299 -12.29 -7.49 -9.81
CA VAL A 299 -12.92 -7.86 -8.54
C VAL A 299 -11.87 -8.56 -7.68
N TYR A 300 -11.60 -8.00 -6.51
CA TYR A 300 -10.64 -8.56 -5.56
C TYR A 300 -11.16 -9.88 -4.98
N SER A 301 -10.25 -10.80 -4.59
CA SER A 301 -10.64 -12.10 -4.03
C SER A 301 -11.46 -11.94 -2.75
N VAL A 302 -11.14 -10.93 -1.93
CA VAL A 302 -11.89 -10.64 -0.69
C VAL A 302 -13.32 -10.14 -0.95
N GLU A 303 -13.58 -9.50 -2.09
CA GLU A 303 -14.94 -9.03 -2.44
C GLU A 303 -15.87 -10.21 -2.78
N GLN A 304 -15.29 -11.36 -3.14
CA GLN A 304 -15.99 -12.60 -3.47
C GLN A 304 -16.05 -13.57 -2.29
N ALA A 305 -15.43 -13.23 -1.16
CA ALA A 305 -15.43 -14.09 0.02
C ALA A 305 -16.86 -14.23 0.58
N GLY A 306 -17.17 -15.43 1.07
CA GLY A 306 -18.40 -15.68 1.84
C GLY A 306 -18.40 -14.89 3.15
N GLU A 307 -19.54 -14.87 3.83
CA GLU A 307 -19.67 -14.29 5.16
C GLU A 307 -19.78 -15.40 6.20
N ARG A 308 -19.11 -15.22 7.34
CA ARG A 308 -19.31 -16.11 8.48
C ARG A 308 -20.63 -15.79 9.17
N GLU A 309 -21.17 -16.77 9.88
CA GLU A 309 -22.37 -16.58 10.69
C GLU A 309 -22.16 -15.49 11.76
N GLY A 310 -23.10 -14.54 11.82
CA GLY A 310 -23.11 -13.43 12.76
C GLY A 310 -23.18 -12.05 12.10
N GLU A 311 -23.58 -11.06 12.89
CA GLU A 311 -23.60 -9.64 12.54
C GLU A 311 -23.24 -8.82 13.76
N TRP A 312 -22.47 -7.76 13.56
CA TRP A 312 -22.48 -6.64 14.48
C TRP A 312 -23.27 -5.49 13.85
N ASP A 313 -24.35 -5.10 14.50
CA ASP A 313 -25.14 -3.93 14.14
C ASP A 313 -24.65 -2.71 14.92
N PHE A 314 -24.24 -1.67 14.18
CA PHE A 314 -23.79 -0.37 14.69
C PHE A 314 -24.83 0.72 14.38
N GLY A 315 -26.05 0.53 14.86
CA GLY A 315 -27.14 1.47 14.64
C GLY A 315 -27.62 1.49 13.19
N GLY A 316 -27.74 0.33 12.55
CA GLY A 316 -28.17 0.17 11.16
C GLY A 316 -27.03 0.01 10.16
N VAL A 317 -25.77 0.14 10.58
CA VAL A 317 -24.60 -0.21 9.77
C VAL A 317 -24.20 -1.66 10.09
N SER A 318 -24.37 -2.54 9.11
CA SER A 318 -23.99 -3.96 9.19
C SER A 318 -22.47 -4.13 9.08
N VAL A 319 -21.87 -4.83 10.04
CA VAL A 319 -20.48 -5.29 10.00
C VAL A 319 -20.46 -6.82 10.04
N ARG A 320 -19.75 -7.43 9.07
CA ARG A 320 -19.72 -8.89 8.84
C ARG A 320 -18.29 -9.41 8.76
N GLU A 321 -17.98 -10.51 9.45
CA GLU A 321 -16.69 -11.21 9.26
C GLU A 321 -16.74 -12.04 7.97
N LEU A 322 -15.66 -12.00 7.19
CA LEU A 322 -15.55 -12.75 5.94
C LEU A 322 -14.92 -14.13 6.13
N GLU A 323 -15.32 -15.07 5.30
CA GLU A 323 -14.67 -16.37 5.08
C GLU A 323 -13.42 -16.19 4.23
N TYR A 324 -12.42 -15.52 4.80
CA TYR A 324 -11.18 -15.14 4.12
C TYR A 324 -9.96 -15.64 4.91
N PRO A 325 -8.79 -15.89 4.25
CA PRO A 325 -7.60 -16.37 4.97
C PRO A 325 -7.09 -15.40 6.05
N ALA A 326 -7.30 -14.09 5.88
CA ALA A 326 -7.09 -13.10 6.92
C ALA A 326 -8.42 -12.76 7.62
N PHE A 327 -8.36 -12.42 8.90
CA PHE A 327 -9.46 -11.79 9.61
C PHE A 327 -9.75 -10.44 8.95
N CYS A 328 -10.94 -10.36 8.36
CA CYS A 328 -11.42 -9.19 7.64
C CYS A 328 -12.89 -9.00 7.98
N VAL A 329 -13.28 -7.75 8.21
CA VAL A 329 -14.69 -7.37 8.28
C VAL A 329 -15.07 -6.54 7.08
N ARG A 330 -16.27 -6.81 6.55
CA ARG A 330 -16.94 -6.02 5.53
C ARG A 330 -17.99 -5.12 6.18
N ILE A 331 -18.01 -3.87 5.78
CA ILE A 331 -18.98 -2.85 6.19
C ILE A 331 -19.65 -2.32 4.91
N SER A 332 -20.97 -2.36 4.85
CA SER A 332 -21.69 -1.77 3.72
C SER A 332 -21.62 -0.24 3.79
N ASN A 333 -21.30 0.41 2.67
CA ASN A 333 -21.26 1.88 2.58
C ASN A 333 -22.55 2.44 1.96
N ASP A 334 -23.70 1.90 2.36
CA ASP A 334 -25.04 2.28 1.89
C ASP A 334 -25.71 3.35 2.79
N LYS A 335 -25.32 3.44 4.06
CA LYS A 335 -25.76 4.47 5.02
C LYS A 335 -25.08 5.80 4.78
N SER A 336 -25.42 6.86 5.54
CA SER A 336 -24.76 8.16 5.42
C SER A 336 -23.25 8.04 5.66
N SER A 337 -22.45 8.85 4.96
CA SER A 337 -20.98 8.77 5.04
C SER A 337 -20.47 9.10 6.45
N SER A 338 -21.16 10.00 7.15
CA SER A 338 -20.91 10.30 8.56
C SER A 338 -21.08 9.05 9.45
N HIS A 339 -22.17 8.30 9.28
CA HIS A 339 -22.44 7.10 10.08
C HIS A 339 -21.43 5.99 9.80
N VAL A 340 -21.18 5.68 8.51
CA VAL A 340 -20.18 4.67 8.12
C VAL A 340 -18.80 5.07 8.64
N GLY A 341 -18.42 6.34 8.51
CA GLY A 341 -17.15 6.88 9.03
C GLY A 341 -17.00 6.73 10.54
N LYS A 342 -18.06 6.98 11.33
CA LYS A 342 -18.08 6.74 12.79
C LYS A 342 -17.84 5.27 13.12
N VAL A 343 -18.49 4.35 12.41
CA VAL A 343 -18.31 2.90 12.62
C VAL A 343 -16.88 2.48 12.32
N VAL A 344 -16.33 2.91 11.17
CA VAL A 344 -14.94 2.65 10.81
C VAL A 344 -14.00 3.18 11.90
N HIS A 345 -14.13 4.45 12.28
CA HIS A 345 -13.28 5.06 13.32
C HIS A 345 -13.33 4.31 14.64
N ARG A 346 -14.53 3.91 15.10
CA ARG A 346 -14.69 3.18 16.37
C ARG A 346 -14.00 1.81 16.35
N ILE A 347 -14.06 1.10 15.22
CA ILE A 347 -13.30 -0.15 15.04
C ILE A 347 -11.80 0.13 15.11
N LEU A 348 -11.32 1.21 14.48
CA LEU A 348 -9.90 1.57 14.51
C LEU A 348 -9.43 2.01 15.90
N GLU A 349 -10.25 2.74 16.66
CA GLU A 349 -9.95 3.10 18.05
C GLU A 349 -9.83 1.85 18.93
N ALA A 350 -10.80 0.95 18.87
CA ALA A 350 -10.79 -0.30 19.63
C ALA A 350 -9.61 -1.22 19.26
N ALA A 351 -9.17 -1.18 17.99
CA ALA A 351 -7.96 -1.85 17.55
C ALA A 351 -6.69 -1.16 18.08
N GLY A 352 -6.67 0.18 18.12
CA GLY A 352 -5.56 0.99 18.61
C GLY A 352 -5.32 0.92 20.12
N GLU A 353 -6.31 0.48 20.91
CA GLU A 353 -6.13 0.11 22.33
C GLU A 353 -5.14 -1.06 22.50
N ASP A 354 -4.96 -1.87 21.45
CA ASP A 354 -4.06 -3.00 21.42
C ASP A 354 -2.78 -2.62 20.65
N SER A 355 -1.71 -2.28 21.39
CA SER A 355 -0.44 -1.83 20.82
C SER A 355 0.28 -2.83 19.90
N GLU A 356 -0.19 -4.08 19.85
CA GLU A 356 0.34 -5.08 18.93
C GLU A 356 -0.39 -5.13 17.59
N LEU A 357 -1.57 -4.51 17.52
CA LEU A 357 -2.37 -4.50 16.31
C LEU A 357 -2.01 -3.34 15.41
N SER A 358 -2.11 -3.63 14.13
CA SER A 358 -2.12 -2.68 13.04
C SER A 358 -3.29 -3.03 12.13
N TRP A 359 -3.61 -2.14 11.20
CA TRP A 359 -4.76 -2.33 10.33
C TRP A 359 -4.56 -1.78 8.92
N ASN A 360 -5.26 -2.42 7.99
CA ASN A 360 -5.48 -1.93 6.64
C ASN A 360 -6.97 -1.58 6.48
N VAL A 361 -7.27 -0.44 5.86
CA VAL A 361 -8.64 -0.03 5.53
C VAL A 361 -8.74 0.16 4.03
N VAL A 362 -9.71 -0.47 3.40
CA VAL A 362 -9.93 -0.40 1.96
C VAL A 362 -11.38 -0.04 1.69
N PHE A 363 -11.61 1.02 0.92
CA PHE A 363 -12.93 1.36 0.38
C PHE A 363 -12.96 0.94 -1.09
N SER A 364 -13.84 0.01 -1.41
CA SER A 364 -13.91 -0.66 -2.71
C SER A 364 -15.34 -1.09 -3.01
N ASN A 365 -15.82 -0.82 -4.23
CA ASN A 365 -17.15 -1.22 -4.72
C ASN A 365 -18.30 -1.02 -3.71
N GLY A 366 -18.37 0.15 -3.08
CA GLY A 366 -19.44 0.48 -2.13
C GLY A 366 -19.37 -0.25 -0.78
N ASN A 367 -18.22 -0.85 -0.47
CA ASN A 367 -17.96 -1.49 0.81
C ASN A 367 -16.66 -0.95 1.44
N VAL A 368 -16.54 -1.12 2.75
CA VAL A 368 -15.32 -0.91 3.51
C VAL A 368 -14.83 -2.26 4.02
N TYR A 369 -13.55 -2.53 3.83
CA TYR A 369 -12.86 -3.72 4.32
C TYR A 369 -11.83 -3.28 5.36
N ILE A 370 -11.90 -3.87 6.55
CA ILE A 370 -10.91 -3.64 7.60
C ILE A 370 -10.21 -4.96 7.90
N PHE A 371 -8.90 -4.97 7.71
CA PHE A 371 -8.05 -6.11 8.06
C PHE A 371 -7.28 -5.77 9.34
N LEU A 372 -7.44 -6.59 10.38
CA LEU A 372 -6.69 -6.46 11.62
C LEU A 372 -5.45 -7.37 11.57
N ARG A 373 -4.30 -6.82 11.90
CA ARG A 373 -2.98 -7.42 11.61
C ARG A 373 -2.05 -7.38 12.80
N THR A 374 -1.14 -8.33 12.84
CA THR A 374 -0.08 -8.46 13.87
C THR A 374 1.31 -8.15 13.32
N SER A 375 1.48 -8.23 12.00
CA SER A 375 2.77 -8.02 11.31
C SER A 375 2.53 -7.56 9.88
N GLU A 376 3.45 -6.75 9.32
CA GLU A 376 3.46 -6.46 7.89
C GLU A 376 4.12 -7.55 7.02
N VAL A 377 4.91 -8.44 7.63
CA VAL A 377 5.73 -9.47 6.93
C VAL A 377 5.34 -10.86 7.39
N ALA A 378 5.20 -11.80 6.45
CA ALA A 378 5.08 -13.23 6.73
C ALA A 378 6.47 -13.88 6.66
N GLN A 379 7.09 -14.05 7.81
CA GLN A 379 8.45 -14.57 7.94
C GLN A 379 8.58 -16.03 7.48
N GLN A 380 7.53 -16.84 7.65
CA GLN A 380 7.59 -18.27 7.33
C GLN A 380 7.18 -18.54 5.89
N SER A 381 6.07 -17.95 5.44
CA SER A 381 5.49 -18.26 4.14
C SER A 381 6.05 -17.42 2.98
N LEU A 382 6.43 -16.17 3.23
CA LEU A 382 7.00 -15.25 2.21
C LEU A 382 8.05 -14.30 2.84
N PRO A 383 9.21 -14.83 3.28
CA PRO A 383 10.21 -14.07 4.02
C PRO A 383 10.72 -12.85 3.24
N GLY A 384 10.88 -11.73 3.93
CA GLY A 384 11.39 -10.47 3.37
C GLY A 384 10.39 -9.70 2.50
N PHE A 385 9.13 -10.18 2.42
CA PHE A 385 8.05 -9.52 1.69
C PHE A 385 7.12 -8.78 2.65
N ALA A 386 6.99 -7.47 2.48
CA ALA A 386 6.04 -6.66 3.26
C ALA A 386 4.73 -6.49 2.49
N PHE A 387 3.60 -6.68 3.18
CA PHE A 387 2.26 -6.59 2.63
C PHE A 387 1.57 -5.30 3.06
N GLY A 388 0.84 -4.68 2.14
CA GLY A 388 -0.13 -3.64 2.45
C GLY A 388 -1.54 -4.04 1.99
N CYS A 389 -2.43 -3.07 1.88
CA CYS A 389 -3.83 -3.27 1.47
C CYS A 389 -3.98 -4.14 0.21
N ASN A 390 -3.15 -3.93 -0.80
CA ASN A 390 -3.23 -4.69 -2.07
C ASN A 390 -3.17 -6.20 -1.86
N GLN A 391 -2.17 -6.66 -1.12
CA GLN A 391 -2.01 -8.08 -0.83
C GLN A 391 -3.15 -8.59 0.06
N MET A 392 -3.59 -7.78 1.03
CA MET A 392 -4.74 -8.13 1.89
C MET A 392 -6.04 -8.30 1.09
N MET A 393 -6.20 -7.58 -0.01
CA MET A 393 -7.35 -7.74 -0.92
C MET A 393 -7.21 -8.93 -1.88
N GLY A 394 -6.06 -9.62 -1.92
CA GLY A 394 -5.78 -10.71 -2.85
C GLY A 394 -5.10 -10.29 -4.16
N PHE A 395 -4.50 -9.09 -4.21
CA PHE A 395 -3.74 -8.58 -5.35
C PHE A 395 -2.26 -8.38 -5.02
N TRP A 396 -1.42 -9.25 -5.56
CA TRP A 396 -0.02 -9.41 -5.17
C TRP A 396 0.91 -8.70 -6.12
N ASN A 397 1.43 -7.55 -5.70
CA ASN A 397 2.44 -6.82 -6.43
C ASN A 397 3.84 -7.27 -6.02
N VAL A 398 4.56 -7.87 -6.95
CA VAL A 398 5.94 -8.35 -6.77
C VAL A 398 6.90 -7.53 -7.64
N ASP A 399 8.17 -7.46 -7.25
CA ASP A 399 9.18 -6.67 -7.96
C ASP A 399 10.28 -7.51 -8.60
N THR A 400 10.35 -8.82 -8.31
CA THR A 400 11.27 -9.77 -8.97
C THR A 400 10.54 -10.94 -9.61
N GLU A 401 11.19 -11.56 -10.60
CA GLU A 401 10.68 -12.77 -11.26
C GLU A 401 10.64 -13.96 -10.30
N ASP A 402 11.65 -14.11 -9.44
CA ASP A 402 11.66 -15.15 -8.40
C ASP A 402 10.44 -15.04 -7.48
N GLN A 403 10.07 -13.82 -7.07
CA GLN A 403 8.83 -13.59 -6.31
C GLN A 403 7.58 -13.89 -7.15
N PHE A 404 7.59 -13.52 -8.43
CA PHE A 404 6.48 -13.79 -9.34
C PHE A 404 6.25 -15.28 -9.51
N GLU A 405 7.29 -16.10 -9.61
CA GLU A 405 7.17 -17.56 -9.67
C GLU A 405 6.81 -18.17 -8.31
N LEU A 406 7.38 -17.65 -7.22
CA LEU A 406 7.14 -18.14 -5.85
C LEU A 406 5.71 -17.92 -5.36
N VAL A 407 5.11 -16.77 -5.65
CA VAL A 407 3.76 -16.44 -5.16
C VAL A 407 2.74 -17.25 -5.96
N ASP A 408 1.86 -17.91 -5.24
CA ASP A 408 0.75 -18.73 -5.70
C ASP A 408 -0.41 -18.62 -4.69
N HIS A 409 -1.56 -19.23 -4.97
CA HIS A 409 -2.72 -19.19 -4.06
C HIS A 409 -2.40 -19.72 -2.66
N LYS A 410 -1.57 -20.77 -2.57
CA LYS A 410 -1.24 -21.45 -1.31
C LYS A 410 -0.36 -20.57 -0.43
N THR A 411 0.74 -20.07 -0.97
CA THR A 411 1.69 -19.18 -0.29
C THR A 411 1.01 -17.87 0.09
N ALA A 412 0.22 -17.28 -0.80
CA ALA A 412 -0.59 -16.10 -0.50
C ALA A 412 -1.54 -16.33 0.69
N SER A 413 -2.29 -17.43 0.66
CA SER A 413 -3.23 -17.77 1.75
C SER A 413 -2.54 -18.02 3.08
N LEU A 414 -1.34 -18.62 3.08
CA LEU A 414 -0.54 -18.81 4.29
C LEU A 414 -0.02 -17.48 4.82
N ALA A 415 0.48 -16.60 3.95
CA ALA A 415 0.99 -15.29 4.34
C ALA A 415 -0.10 -14.37 4.91
N LEU A 416 -1.31 -14.42 4.35
CA LEU A 416 -2.48 -13.72 4.89
C LEU A 416 -2.83 -14.21 6.30
N ARG A 417 -2.83 -15.53 6.54
CA ARG A 417 -3.06 -16.09 7.87
C ARG A 417 -1.99 -15.68 8.87
N GLU A 418 -0.73 -15.75 8.46
CA GLU A 418 0.44 -15.47 9.32
C GLU A 418 0.48 -14.02 9.80
N THR A 419 0.04 -13.07 8.96
CA THR A 419 0.08 -11.64 9.27
C THR A 419 -1.21 -11.07 9.85
N SER A 420 -2.25 -11.89 9.90
CA SER A 420 -3.56 -11.53 10.41
C SER A 420 -3.67 -11.78 11.92
N VAL A 421 -4.55 -11.02 12.57
CA VAL A 421 -5.05 -11.41 13.89
C VAL A 421 -5.88 -12.71 13.78
N GLY A 422 -5.88 -13.54 14.82
CA GLY A 422 -6.79 -14.69 14.91
C GLY A 422 -8.23 -14.27 15.16
N SER A 423 -9.21 -15.04 14.66
CA SER A 423 -10.64 -14.67 14.69
C SER A 423 -11.17 -14.33 16.08
N LEU A 424 -10.76 -15.03 17.15
CA LEU A 424 -11.24 -14.72 18.51
C LEU A 424 -10.85 -13.31 18.96
N ARG A 425 -9.57 -12.94 18.77
CA ARG A 425 -9.06 -11.60 19.12
C ARG A 425 -9.66 -10.54 18.19
N GLY A 426 -9.79 -10.82 16.90
CA GLY A 426 -10.47 -9.93 15.95
C GLY A 426 -11.92 -9.65 16.33
N ARG A 427 -12.71 -10.69 16.63
CA ARG A 427 -14.10 -10.56 17.10
C ARG A 427 -14.21 -9.76 18.40
N SER A 428 -13.26 -9.94 19.33
CA SER A 428 -13.20 -9.16 20.56
C SER A 428 -13.04 -7.66 20.29
N VAL A 429 -12.19 -7.27 19.33
CA VAL A 429 -12.04 -5.87 18.91
C VAL A 429 -13.36 -5.32 18.37
N ILE A 430 -14.03 -6.05 17.48
CA ILE A 430 -15.32 -5.59 16.90
C ILE A 430 -16.41 -5.46 17.97
N SER A 431 -16.48 -6.41 18.92
CA SER A 431 -17.45 -6.34 20.01
C SER A 431 -17.20 -5.14 20.93
N ARG A 432 -15.95 -4.84 21.31
CA ARG A 432 -15.64 -3.63 22.10
C ARG A 432 -16.01 -2.35 21.35
N ALA A 433 -15.68 -2.29 20.05
CA ALA A 433 -16.05 -1.16 19.20
C ALA A 433 -17.57 -0.94 19.18
N ARG A 434 -18.36 -2.03 19.17
CA ARG A 434 -19.82 -1.99 19.20
C ARG A 434 -20.36 -1.52 20.55
N GLU A 435 -19.82 -2.04 21.66
CA GLU A 435 -20.25 -1.65 23.01
C GLU A 435 -20.03 -0.16 23.28
N GLY A 436 -18.96 0.42 22.72
CA GLY A 436 -18.69 1.86 22.77
C GLY A 436 -19.49 2.70 21.75
N PHE A 437 -20.27 2.07 20.88
CA PHE A 437 -21.07 2.77 19.88
C PHE A 437 -22.43 3.17 20.46
N VAL A 438 -22.52 4.39 20.99
CA VAL A 438 -23.80 5.01 21.33
C VAL A 438 -24.42 5.50 20.02
N GLY A 439 -25.56 4.94 19.62
CA GLY A 439 -26.32 5.44 18.47
C GLY A 439 -26.76 6.87 18.76
N ASP A 440 -26.45 7.79 17.85
CA ASP A 440 -26.95 9.17 17.89
C ASP A 440 -28.43 9.26 17.56
#